data_AF-A0A2S5LFL9-F1
#
_entry.id   AF-A0A2S5LFL9-F1
#
_cell.length_a   1.000
_cell.length_b   1.000
_cell.length_c   1.000
_cell.angle_alpha   90.00
_cell.angle_beta   90.00
_cell.angle_gamma   90.00
#
_symmetry.space_group_name_H-M   'P 1'
#
loop_
_entity.id
_entity.type
_entity.pdbx_description
1 polymer ?
#
loop_
_entity_poly.entity_id
_entity_poly.type
_entity_poly.pdbx_seq_one_letter_code
_entity_poly.pdbx_strand_id
1 'polypeptide(L)'
;MKVLLGQSKIKSAHISYVPELLPDELIYSWIGRLISVNALGCPKDCLEQLFGNRYVIPSIDLPTLLTDLQKNLGNNSPFNSAAQLLEAGTLYPYHRPFLTRERDQSIRKIMFHTDGKGLKMLMGRVANRFGANPPLRFCDICVKEDTKIFGTPYWKRHHQLPGVNCCLKHRIHLEKYISPDLIVDRQHYILPPYLQSHEKSANTST
;
A
#
# COMPACT_ATOMS: atom_id res chain seq x y z
N MET A 1 -10.17 -44.12 -21.25
CA MET A 1 -9.33 -42.94 -20.89
C MET A 1 -10.24 -41.77 -20.58
N LYS A 2 -10.48 -41.46 -19.29
CA LYS A 2 -11.25 -40.26 -18.88
C LYS A 2 -10.25 -39.13 -18.62
N VAL A 3 -10.27 -38.12 -19.48
CA VAL A 3 -9.55 -36.85 -19.25
C VAL A 3 -10.37 -36.07 -18.22
N LEU A 4 -9.90 -36.04 -16.97
CA LEU A 4 -10.42 -35.13 -15.96
C LEU A 4 -9.81 -33.74 -16.22
N LEU A 5 -10.54 -32.92 -16.99
CA LEU A 5 -10.31 -31.49 -17.02
C LEU A 5 -10.69 -30.93 -15.64
N GLY A 6 -9.68 -30.77 -14.78
CA GLY A 6 -9.81 -30.05 -13.53
C GLY A 6 -10.14 -28.58 -13.84
N GLN A 7 -11.42 -28.24 -13.79
CA GLN A 7 -11.85 -26.86 -13.74
C GLN A 7 -11.31 -26.25 -12.44
N SER A 8 -10.30 -25.39 -12.53
CA SER A 8 -9.88 -24.58 -11.39
C SER A 8 -11.05 -23.66 -11.04
N LYS A 9 -11.78 -23.99 -9.97
CA LYS A 9 -12.78 -23.09 -9.40
C LYS A 9 -12.07 -21.80 -9.03
N ILE A 10 -12.32 -20.73 -9.77
CA ILE A 10 -11.95 -19.37 -9.37
C ILE A 10 -12.76 -19.10 -8.10
N LYS A 11 -12.13 -19.23 -6.94
CA LYS A 11 -12.71 -18.75 -5.69
C LYS A 11 -12.58 -17.22 -5.74
N SER A 12 -13.65 -16.53 -6.12
CA SER A 12 -13.69 -15.07 -5.95
C SER A 12 -13.44 -14.75 -4.48
N ALA A 13 -12.62 -13.74 -4.21
CA ALA A 13 -12.48 -13.23 -2.85
C ALA A 13 -13.85 -12.76 -2.36
N HIS A 14 -14.39 -13.36 -1.30
CA HIS A 14 -15.67 -12.94 -0.73
C HIS A 14 -15.43 -11.72 0.18
N ILE A 15 -15.08 -10.59 -0.42
CA ILE A 15 -14.89 -9.32 0.26
C ILE A 15 -16.23 -8.60 0.27
N SER A 16 -16.80 -8.39 1.46
CA SER A 16 -18.15 -7.84 1.63
C SER A 16 -18.24 -6.37 1.20
N TYR A 17 -17.21 -5.58 1.48
CA TYR A 17 -17.16 -4.17 1.13
C TYR A 17 -15.79 -3.78 0.57
N VAL A 18 -15.76 -3.09 -0.56
CA VAL A 18 -14.53 -2.55 -1.12
C VAL A 18 -14.57 -1.02 -1.00
N PRO A 19 -13.69 -0.40 -0.19
CA PRO A 19 -13.71 1.05 -0.02
C PRO A 19 -13.21 1.77 -1.27
N GLU A 20 -13.69 2.99 -1.48
CA GLU A 20 -13.14 3.87 -2.50
C GLU A 20 -11.66 4.18 -2.24
N LEU A 21 -10.93 4.45 -3.33
CA LEU A 21 -9.55 4.94 -3.27
C LEU A 21 -9.55 6.42 -2.89
N LEU A 22 -8.82 6.78 -1.84
CA LEU A 22 -8.71 8.17 -1.42
C LEU A 22 -7.68 8.97 -2.25
N PRO A 23 -7.77 10.32 -2.28
CA PRO A 23 -6.86 11.14 -3.07
C PRO A 23 -5.38 10.92 -2.73
N ASP A 24 -4.58 10.56 -3.73
CA ASP A 24 -3.14 10.26 -3.59
C ASP A 24 -2.84 9.15 -2.56
N GLU A 25 -3.76 8.21 -2.37
CA GLU A 25 -3.59 7.07 -1.47
C GLU A 25 -2.65 5.99 -2.05
N LEU A 26 -1.78 5.44 -1.21
CA LEU A 26 -1.04 4.23 -1.54
C LEU A 26 -1.95 3.01 -1.54
N ILE A 27 -1.74 2.09 -2.48
CA ILE A 27 -2.47 0.81 -2.44
C ILE A 27 -2.16 0.02 -1.17
N TYR A 28 -0.95 0.14 -0.62
CA TYR A 28 -0.63 -0.41 0.69
C TYR A 28 -1.61 0.08 1.77
N SER A 29 -1.92 1.39 1.79
CA SER A 29 -2.91 1.98 2.70
C SER A 29 -4.32 1.49 2.39
N TRP A 30 -4.68 1.51 1.11
CA TRP A 30 -6.02 1.12 0.66
C TRP A 30 -6.34 -0.35 1.02
N ILE A 31 -5.39 -1.27 0.85
CA ILE A 31 -5.54 -2.66 1.29
C ILE A 31 -5.69 -2.72 2.82
N GLY A 32 -4.88 -1.98 3.57
CA GLY A 32 -5.02 -1.89 5.03
C GLY A 32 -6.43 -1.44 5.45
N ARG A 33 -6.99 -0.45 4.76
CA ARG A 33 -8.37 0.02 4.97
C ARG A 33 -9.37 -1.07 4.63
N LEU A 34 -9.25 -1.71 3.47
CA LEU A 34 -10.11 -2.81 3.04
C LEU A 34 -10.12 -3.94 4.08
N ILE A 35 -8.96 -4.30 4.61
CA ILE A 35 -8.83 -5.32 5.67
C ILE A 35 -9.55 -4.89 6.94
N SER A 36 -9.32 -3.65 7.38
CA SER A 36 -9.88 -3.09 8.61
C SER A 36 -11.41 -3.03 8.55
N VAL A 37 -11.99 -2.49 7.47
CA VAL A 37 -13.46 -2.33 7.34
C VAL A 37 -14.20 -3.66 7.17
N ASN A 38 -13.52 -4.71 6.70
CA ASN A 38 -14.09 -6.07 6.61
C ASN A 38 -13.72 -6.95 7.81
N ALA A 39 -13.03 -6.42 8.83
CA ALA A 39 -12.57 -7.16 10.01
C ALA A 39 -11.81 -8.46 9.66
N LEU A 40 -10.95 -8.42 8.64
CA LEU A 40 -10.18 -9.59 8.20
C LEU A 40 -8.99 -9.83 9.15
N GLY A 41 -9.24 -10.60 10.22
CA GLY A 41 -8.30 -10.74 11.34
C GLY A 41 -7.08 -11.63 11.12
N CYS A 42 -7.11 -12.56 10.15
CA CYS A 42 -5.96 -13.42 9.83
C CYS A 42 -5.22 -12.90 8.58
N PRO A 43 -3.97 -12.41 8.70
CA PRO A 43 -3.23 -11.86 7.56
C PRO A 43 -3.06 -12.87 6.42
N LYS A 44 -2.73 -14.13 6.74
CA LYS A 44 -2.50 -15.17 5.73
C LYS A 44 -3.75 -15.49 4.92
N ASP A 45 -4.89 -15.59 5.58
CA ASP A 45 -6.15 -15.86 4.89
C ASP A 45 -6.61 -14.65 4.09
N CYS A 46 -6.36 -13.44 4.59
CA CYS A 46 -6.59 -12.22 3.84
C CYS A 46 -5.72 -12.14 2.57
N LEU A 47 -4.42 -12.45 2.68
CA LEU A 47 -3.51 -12.46 1.54
C LEU A 47 -3.87 -13.55 0.53
N GLU A 48 -4.30 -14.72 1.00
CA GLU A 48 -4.84 -15.77 0.14
C GLU A 48 -6.08 -15.28 -0.61
N GLN A 49 -7.01 -14.58 0.06
CA GLN A 49 -8.19 -14.03 -0.60
C GLN A 49 -7.85 -12.94 -1.62
N LEU A 50 -7.00 -11.98 -1.24
CA LEU A 50 -6.66 -10.84 -2.09
C LEU A 50 -5.75 -11.21 -3.26
N PHE A 51 -4.75 -12.05 -3.03
CA PHE A 51 -3.68 -12.34 -4.00
C PHE A 51 -3.66 -13.78 -4.50
N GLY A 52 -4.47 -14.68 -3.93
CA GLY A 52 -4.31 -16.13 -4.18
C GLY A 52 -3.00 -16.69 -3.63
N ASN A 53 -2.36 -15.98 -2.69
CA ASN A 53 -1.07 -16.33 -2.14
C ASN A 53 -0.89 -15.82 -0.70
N ARG A 54 -1.01 -16.71 0.27
CA ARG A 54 -0.77 -16.43 1.71
C ARG A 54 0.66 -16.03 2.11
N TYR A 55 1.64 -16.13 1.22
CA TYR A 55 3.05 -15.82 1.51
C TYR A 55 3.49 -14.44 1.01
N VAL A 56 2.56 -13.64 0.49
CA VAL A 56 2.84 -12.26 0.11
C VAL A 56 3.38 -11.49 1.31
N ILE A 57 4.40 -10.67 1.06
CA ILE A 57 4.92 -9.70 2.01
C ILE A 57 4.50 -8.32 1.52
N PRO A 58 3.60 -7.62 2.22
CA PRO A 58 3.20 -6.26 1.90
C PRO A 58 4.41 -5.34 1.71
N SER A 59 4.45 -4.64 0.58
CA SER A 59 5.44 -3.60 0.27
C SER A 59 4.72 -2.26 0.14
N ILE A 60 5.29 -1.25 0.81
CA ILE A 60 4.76 0.11 0.82
C ILE A 60 5.01 0.79 -0.52
N ASP A 61 6.22 0.65 -1.06
CA ASP A 61 6.67 1.37 -2.24
C ASP A 61 6.25 0.67 -3.54
N LEU A 62 6.47 -0.65 -3.60
CA LEU A 62 6.40 -1.45 -4.82
C LEU A 62 5.74 -2.81 -4.56
N PRO A 63 4.42 -2.80 -4.31
CA PRO A 63 3.65 -4.02 -4.17
C PRO A 63 3.71 -4.84 -5.46
N THR A 64 3.58 -6.15 -5.29
CA THR A 64 3.63 -7.13 -6.38
C THR A 64 2.33 -7.92 -6.46
N LEU A 65 2.23 -8.82 -7.45
CA LEU A 65 1.02 -9.60 -7.75
C LEU A 65 -0.20 -8.71 -8.04
N LEU A 66 0.04 -7.56 -8.70
CA LEU A 66 -1.02 -6.59 -8.99
C LEU A 66 -2.09 -7.14 -9.94
N THR A 67 -1.72 -8.10 -10.81
CA THR A 67 -2.67 -8.78 -11.70
C THR A 67 -3.60 -9.67 -10.90
N ASP A 68 -3.07 -10.43 -9.94
CA ASP A 68 -3.86 -11.32 -9.08
C ASP A 68 -4.81 -10.52 -8.20
N LEU A 69 -4.33 -9.41 -7.61
CA LEU A 69 -5.18 -8.50 -6.85
C LEU A 69 -6.35 -7.96 -7.70
N GLN A 70 -6.05 -7.43 -8.89
CA GLN A 70 -7.08 -6.93 -9.80
C GLN A 70 -8.08 -8.02 -10.20
N LYS A 71 -7.57 -9.22 -10.51
CA LYS A 71 -8.39 -10.36 -10.93
C LYS A 71 -9.32 -10.84 -9.82
N ASN A 72 -8.82 -10.92 -8.58
CA ASN A 72 -9.58 -11.45 -7.45
C ASN A 72 -10.63 -10.47 -6.92
N LEU A 73 -10.36 -9.15 -7.04
CA LEU A 73 -11.35 -8.10 -6.76
C LEU A 73 -12.41 -8.00 -7.87
N GLY A 74 -12.04 -8.31 -9.11
CA GLY A 74 -12.94 -8.25 -10.26
C GLY A 74 -13.58 -6.86 -10.41
N ASN A 75 -14.90 -6.84 -10.60
CA ASN A 75 -15.68 -5.61 -10.78
C ASN A 75 -15.75 -4.73 -9.51
N ASN A 76 -15.36 -5.26 -8.34
CA ASN A 76 -15.33 -4.48 -7.11
C ASN A 76 -14.03 -3.66 -6.98
N SER A 77 -13.03 -3.87 -7.84
CA SER A 77 -11.79 -3.09 -7.82
C SER A 77 -12.09 -1.60 -8.12
N PRO A 78 -11.55 -0.65 -7.34
CA PRO A 78 -11.64 0.77 -7.68
C PRO A 78 -10.76 1.15 -8.88
N PHE A 79 -9.99 0.19 -9.41
CA PHE A 79 -9.16 0.35 -10.59
C PHE A 79 -9.74 -0.45 -11.76
N ASN A 80 -9.65 0.12 -12.97
CA ASN A 80 -10.05 -0.52 -14.21
C ASN A 80 -9.05 -1.59 -14.67
N SER A 81 -7.80 -1.54 -14.20
CA SER A 81 -6.76 -2.50 -14.56
C SER A 81 -5.60 -2.52 -13.56
N ALA A 82 -4.82 -3.60 -13.57
CA ALA A 82 -3.56 -3.67 -12.83
C ALA A 82 -2.57 -2.57 -13.26
N ALA A 83 -2.61 -2.13 -14.53
CA ALA A 83 -1.79 -1.03 -15.00
C ALA A 83 -2.20 0.30 -14.36
N GLN A 84 -3.50 0.59 -14.26
CA GLN A 84 -3.98 1.79 -13.56
C GLN A 84 -3.63 1.74 -12.07
N LEU A 85 -3.74 0.56 -11.46
CA LEU A 85 -3.34 0.31 -10.08
C LEU A 85 -1.86 0.64 -9.87
N LEU A 86 -0.97 0.17 -10.76
CA LEU A 86 0.45 0.48 -10.73
C LEU A 86 0.72 1.99 -10.85
N GLU A 87 0.04 2.69 -11.76
CA GLU A 87 0.23 4.13 -11.97
C GLU A 87 -0.37 4.99 -10.84
N ALA A 88 -1.55 4.64 -10.33
CA ALA A 88 -2.33 5.46 -9.40
C ALA A 88 -2.14 5.09 -7.92
N GLY A 89 -1.75 3.85 -7.62
CA GLY A 89 -1.62 3.35 -6.24
C GLY A 89 -0.21 3.07 -5.75
N THR A 90 0.84 3.23 -6.58
CA THR A 90 2.22 2.86 -6.19
C THR A 90 3.21 4.01 -6.35
N LEU A 91 4.42 3.83 -5.82
CA LEU A 91 5.52 4.77 -6.05
C LEU A 91 6.29 4.48 -7.35
N TYR A 92 5.91 3.45 -8.12
CA TYR A 92 6.61 3.10 -9.36
C TYR A 92 6.75 4.25 -10.36
N PRO A 93 5.71 5.09 -10.61
CA PRO A 93 5.84 6.21 -11.56
C PRO A 93 6.92 7.22 -11.20
N TYR A 94 7.26 7.35 -9.91
CA TYR A 94 8.38 8.19 -9.48
C TYR A 94 9.73 7.59 -9.89
N HIS A 95 9.85 6.26 -9.90
CA HIS A 95 11.09 5.57 -10.27
C HIS A 95 11.27 5.43 -11.77
N ARG A 96 10.18 5.25 -12.51
CA ARG A 96 10.18 4.96 -13.94
C ARG A 96 11.11 5.87 -14.79
N PRO A 97 11.15 7.20 -14.60
CA PRO A 97 12.00 8.08 -15.42
C PRO A 97 13.50 7.79 -15.31
N PHE A 98 13.94 7.10 -14.26
CA PHE A 98 15.35 6.79 -14.01
C PHE A 98 15.75 5.38 -14.48
N LEU A 99 14.88 4.68 -15.20
CA LEU A 99 15.09 3.32 -15.67
C LEU A 99 15.36 3.29 -17.18
N THR A 100 16.20 2.35 -17.62
CA THR A 100 16.25 1.97 -19.04
C THR A 100 14.95 1.25 -19.41
N ARG A 101 14.64 1.18 -20.70
CA ARG A 101 13.43 0.51 -21.20
C ARG A 101 13.38 -0.97 -20.80
N GLU A 102 14.51 -1.66 -20.86
CA GLU A 102 14.63 -3.07 -20.51
C GLU A 102 14.38 -3.30 -19.01
N ARG A 103 14.87 -2.37 -18.18
CA ARG A 103 14.64 -2.39 -16.72
C ARG A 103 13.19 -2.09 -16.38
N ASP A 104 12.57 -1.09 -17.03
CA ASP A 104 11.13 -0.77 -16.85
C ASP A 104 10.26 -1.99 -17.16
N GLN A 105 10.48 -2.63 -18.31
CA GLN A 105 9.72 -3.83 -18.71
C GLN A 105 9.90 -4.98 -17.70
N SER A 106 11.14 -5.23 -17.26
CA SER A 106 11.44 -6.29 -16.31
C SER A 106 10.79 -6.05 -14.94
N ILE A 107 10.87 -4.81 -14.44
CA ILE A 107 10.27 -4.43 -13.16
C ILE A 107 8.75 -4.54 -13.22
N ARG A 108 8.12 -4.03 -14.29
CA ARG A 108 6.66 -4.14 -14.47
C ARG A 108 6.22 -5.60 -14.50
N LYS A 109 6.93 -6.47 -15.22
CA LYS A 109 6.64 -7.91 -15.25
C LYS A 109 6.67 -8.52 -13.85
N ILE A 110 7.65 -8.15 -13.04
CA ILE A 110 7.78 -8.61 -11.64
C ILE A 110 6.61 -8.09 -10.79
N MET A 111 6.33 -6.78 -10.83
CA MET A 111 5.22 -6.18 -10.07
C MET A 111 3.87 -6.78 -10.46
N PHE A 112 3.66 -7.12 -11.73
CA PHE A 112 2.39 -7.68 -12.18
C PHE A 112 2.20 -9.15 -11.82
N HIS A 113 3.27 -9.97 -11.79
CA HIS A 113 3.12 -11.43 -11.87
C HIS A 113 3.97 -12.25 -10.91
N THR A 114 4.87 -11.67 -10.12
CA THR A 114 5.79 -12.47 -9.27
C THR A 114 5.81 -11.99 -7.81
N ASP A 115 6.51 -12.76 -6.97
CA ASP A 115 6.68 -12.51 -5.53
C ASP A 115 7.68 -11.39 -5.20
N GLY A 116 8.15 -10.63 -6.21
CA GLY A 116 9.08 -9.52 -6.00
C GLY A 116 10.55 -9.91 -5.87
N LYS A 117 10.92 -11.19 -6.04
CA LYS A 117 12.33 -11.60 -6.09
C LYS A 117 13.10 -10.80 -7.14
N GLY A 118 14.23 -10.23 -6.74
CA GLY A 118 15.09 -9.41 -7.60
C GLY A 118 14.61 -7.98 -7.85
N LEU A 119 13.42 -7.58 -7.39
CA LEU A 119 12.86 -6.24 -7.63
C LEU A 119 13.75 -5.13 -7.07
N LYS A 120 14.19 -5.26 -5.81
CA LYS A 120 15.06 -4.27 -5.14
C LYS A 120 16.43 -4.13 -5.81
N MET A 121 16.95 -5.22 -6.39
CA MET A 121 18.19 -5.26 -7.18
C MET A 121 18.01 -4.51 -8.51
N LEU A 122 16.96 -4.84 -9.27
CA LEU A 122 16.68 -4.22 -10.56
C LEU A 122 16.41 -2.72 -10.48
N MET A 123 15.85 -2.29 -9.36
CA MET A 123 15.67 -0.88 -9.03
C MET A 123 16.95 -0.11 -8.70
N GLY A 124 18.09 -0.77 -8.53
CA GLY A 124 19.34 -0.13 -8.11
C GLY A 124 19.32 0.40 -6.67
N ARG A 125 18.33 0.04 -5.85
CA ARG A 125 18.22 0.55 -4.47
C ARG A 125 19.23 -0.05 -3.51
N VAL A 126 19.79 -1.22 -3.82
CA VAL A 126 20.90 -1.80 -3.04
C VAL A 126 22.15 -0.90 -3.11
N ALA A 127 22.33 -0.14 -4.21
CA ALA A 127 23.48 0.74 -4.40
C ALA A 127 23.29 2.16 -3.84
N ASN A 128 22.04 2.63 -3.64
CA ASN A 128 21.74 4.05 -3.48
C ASN A 128 21.59 4.57 -2.03
N ARG A 129 21.97 3.81 -0.98
CA ARG A 129 21.91 4.20 0.45
C ARG A 129 20.54 4.68 1.00
N PHE A 130 19.51 4.82 0.15
CA PHE A 130 18.12 4.97 0.56
C PHE A 130 17.65 3.62 1.08
N GLY A 131 17.76 3.42 2.39
CA GLY A 131 17.57 2.16 3.11
C GLY A 131 16.43 1.30 2.56
N ALA A 132 16.61 -0.03 2.62
CA ALA A 132 15.76 -1.00 1.94
C ALA A 132 14.28 -0.96 2.35
N ASN A 133 13.95 -0.32 3.49
CA ASN A 133 12.61 -0.07 4.02
C ASN A 133 12.60 1.30 4.75
N PRO A 134 12.35 2.44 4.08
CA PRO A 134 12.20 3.71 4.78
C PRO A 134 10.98 3.67 5.70
N PRO A 135 11.00 4.35 6.86
CA PRO A 135 9.85 4.42 7.74
C PRO A 135 8.67 5.09 7.02
N LEU A 136 7.46 4.64 7.33
CA LEU A 136 6.24 5.33 6.92
C LEU A 136 6.22 6.75 7.50
N ARG A 137 5.74 7.71 6.72
CA ARG A 137 5.74 9.12 7.10
C ARG A 137 4.36 9.74 7.00
N PHE A 138 4.02 10.64 7.91
CA PHE A 138 2.75 11.34 7.88
C PHE A 138 2.90 12.80 8.33
N CYS A 139 1.85 13.57 8.08
CA CYS A 139 1.67 14.92 8.59
C CYS A 139 0.48 14.87 9.55
N ASP A 140 0.65 15.40 10.76
CA ASP A 140 -0.38 15.37 11.79
C ASP A 140 -1.64 16.17 11.39
N ILE A 141 -1.45 17.29 10.68
CA ILE A 141 -2.54 18.10 10.14
C ILE A 141 -3.29 17.32 9.05
N CYS A 142 -2.58 16.68 8.10
CA CYS A 142 -3.20 15.79 7.12
C CYS A 142 -4.03 14.68 7.80
N VAL A 143 -3.48 14.03 8.84
CA VAL A 143 -4.19 12.95 9.56
C VAL A 143 -5.49 13.46 10.19
N LYS A 144 -5.47 14.62 10.84
CA LYS A 144 -6.67 15.25 11.44
C LYS A 144 -7.70 15.61 10.37
N GLU A 145 -7.26 16.22 9.27
CA GLU A 145 -8.13 16.57 8.13
C GLU A 145 -8.74 15.33 7.47
N ASP A 146 -7.93 14.31 7.19
CA ASP A 146 -8.37 13.07 6.55
C ASP A 146 -9.37 12.33 7.44
N THR A 147 -9.14 12.31 8.76
CA THR A 147 -10.09 11.73 9.73
C THR A 147 -11.41 12.49 9.72
N LYS A 148 -11.38 13.83 9.67
CA LYS A 148 -12.58 14.67 9.64
C LYS A 148 -13.38 14.52 8.34
N ILE A 149 -12.69 14.41 7.20
CA ILE A 149 -13.31 14.43 5.87
C ILE A 149 -13.71 13.02 5.41
N PHE A 150 -12.84 12.04 5.61
CA PHE A 150 -13.01 10.67 5.10
C PHE A 150 -13.30 9.64 6.20
N GLY A 151 -13.32 10.05 7.47
CA GLY A 151 -13.53 9.15 8.60
C GLY A 151 -12.32 8.31 9.00
N THR A 152 -11.22 8.36 8.24
CA THR A 152 -10.00 7.59 8.52
C THR A 152 -8.79 8.26 7.90
N PRO A 153 -7.62 8.25 8.59
CA PRO A 153 -6.38 8.61 7.96
C PRO A 153 -5.92 7.51 6.99
N TYR A 154 -5.03 7.88 6.07
CA TYR A 154 -4.44 6.96 5.10
C TYR A 154 -3.01 7.37 4.72
N TRP A 155 -2.19 6.41 4.24
CA TRP A 155 -0.84 6.74 3.78
C TRP A 155 -0.90 7.39 2.40
N LYS A 156 -0.59 8.68 2.37
CA LYS A 156 -0.43 9.44 1.12
C LYS A 156 0.87 9.06 0.42
N ARG A 157 0.82 8.92 -0.90
CA ARG A 157 1.97 8.57 -1.74
C ARG A 157 3.06 9.63 -1.66
N HIS A 158 2.71 10.91 -1.78
CA HIS A 158 3.72 11.98 -1.80
C HIS A 158 4.55 12.05 -0.52
N HIS A 159 3.98 11.72 0.64
CA HIS A 159 4.73 11.62 1.91
C HIS A 159 5.77 10.48 1.89
N GLN A 160 5.57 9.45 1.08
CA GLN A 160 6.45 8.29 1.01
C GLN A 160 7.54 8.41 -0.05
N LEU A 161 7.53 9.45 -0.89
CA LEU A 161 8.53 9.63 -1.93
C LEU A 161 9.95 9.77 -1.36
N PRO A 162 10.97 9.18 -2.01
CA PRO A 162 12.37 9.42 -1.65
C PRO A 162 12.70 10.91 -1.63
N GLY A 163 13.44 11.35 -0.62
CA GLY A 163 13.85 12.76 -0.45
C GLY A 163 12.77 13.71 0.09
N VAL A 164 11.48 13.34 0.07
CA VAL A 164 10.40 14.20 0.58
C VAL A 164 10.31 14.10 2.10
N ASN A 165 10.79 15.11 2.83
CA ASN A 165 10.74 15.16 4.31
C ASN A 165 9.75 16.18 4.87
N CYS A 166 9.04 16.93 4.02
CA CYS A 166 8.03 17.91 4.41
C CYS A 166 6.70 17.65 3.69
N CYS A 167 5.59 17.95 4.36
CA CYS A 167 4.26 17.92 3.77
C CYS A 167 4.15 19.00 2.69
N LEU A 168 3.72 18.61 1.48
CA LEU A 168 3.55 19.56 0.36
C LEU A 168 2.39 20.53 0.59
N LYS A 169 1.37 20.09 1.34
CA LYS A 169 0.18 20.90 1.66
C LYS A 169 0.44 21.86 2.82
N HIS A 170 0.95 21.36 3.95
CA HIS A 170 1.06 22.13 5.20
C HIS A 170 2.46 22.68 5.48
N ARG A 171 3.46 22.33 4.66
CA ARG A 171 4.84 22.85 4.76
C ARG A 171 5.55 22.58 6.09
N ILE A 172 5.12 21.56 6.82
CA ILE A 172 5.77 21.09 8.05
C ILE A 172 6.56 19.81 7.80
N HIS A 173 7.54 19.53 8.66
CA HIS A 173 8.31 18.29 8.60
C HIS A 173 7.40 17.08 8.83
N LEU A 174 7.63 16.01 8.07
CA LEU A 174 6.88 14.76 8.21
C LEU A 174 7.35 13.99 9.43
N GLU A 175 6.40 13.49 10.20
CA GLU A 175 6.66 12.57 11.30
C GLU A 175 6.91 11.16 10.75
N LYS A 176 7.81 10.42 11.42
CA LYS A 176 8.09 9.02 11.11
C LYS A 176 7.21 8.16 11.99
N TYR A 177 6.46 7.25 11.39
CA TYR A 177 5.75 6.22 12.11
C TYR A 177 6.70 5.08 12.46
N ILE A 178 6.88 4.87 13.77
CA ILE A 178 7.68 3.79 14.33
C ILE A 178 6.68 2.82 14.95
N SER A 179 6.46 1.67 14.32
CA SER A 179 5.69 0.59 14.96
C SER A 179 6.64 -0.36 15.70
N PRO A 180 6.38 -0.65 16.99
CA PRO A 180 7.06 -1.73 17.72
C PRO A 180 6.85 -3.11 17.08
N ASP A 181 5.72 -3.32 16.39
CA ASP A 181 5.25 -4.62 15.89
C ASP A 181 5.81 -5.01 14.51
N LEU A 182 6.46 -4.08 13.82
CA LEU A 182 7.11 -4.29 12.50
C LEU A 182 8.18 -5.40 12.50
N ILE A 183 8.60 -5.85 13.68
CA ILE A 183 9.67 -6.83 13.86
C ILE A 183 9.11 -8.27 13.91
N VAL A 184 7.84 -8.46 14.29
CA VAL A 184 7.31 -9.78 14.66
C VAL A 184 6.47 -10.42 13.54
N ASP A 185 5.64 -9.65 12.83
CA ASP A 185 4.85 -10.16 11.70
C ASP A 185 4.85 -9.19 10.51
N ARG A 186 5.54 -9.59 9.44
CA ARG A 186 5.74 -8.80 8.22
C ARG A 186 4.56 -8.86 7.25
N GLN A 187 3.52 -9.63 7.55
CA GLN A 187 2.36 -9.83 6.67
C GLN A 187 1.20 -8.88 6.96
N HIS A 188 1.32 -8.04 7.99
CA HIS A 188 0.30 -7.05 8.34
C HIS A 188 0.43 -5.77 7.51
N TYR A 189 -0.72 -5.23 7.11
CA TYR A 189 -0.82 -3.87 6.60
C TYR A 189 -0.99 -2.90 7.78
N ILE A 190 -0.12 -1.90 7.82
CA ILE A 190 -0.11 -0.90 8.88
C ILE A 190 -0.91 0.29 8.41
N LEU A 191 -1.86 0.74 9.22
CA LEU A 191 -2.59 1.99 9.00
C LEU A 191 -1.94 3.15 9.76
N PRO A 192 -2.13 4.41 9.30
CA PRO A 192 -1.66 5.56 10.06
C PRO A 192 -2.38 5.65 11.41
N PRO A 193 -1.74 6.26 12.42
CA PRO A 193 -2.36 6.46 13.71
C PRO A 193 -3.54 7.44 13.58
N TYR A 194 -4.60 7.19 14.33
CA TYR A 194 -5.58 8.23 14.61
C TYR A 194 -4.97 9.21 15.62
N LEU A 195 -4.98 10.50 15.31
CA LEU A 195 -4.52 11.53 16.22
C LEU A 195 -5.74 12.18 16.88
N GLN A 196 -5.76 12.18 18.21
CA GLN A 196 -6.77 12.92 18.95
C GLN A 196 -6.49 14.42 18.78
N SER A 197 -7.54 15.20 18.55
CA SER A 197 -7.47 16.64 18.76
C SER A 197 -7.34 16.87 20.25
N HIS A 198 -6.11 17.06 20.75
CA HIS A 198 -5.95 17.72 22.03
C HIS A 198 -6.51 19.14 21.87
N GLU A 199 -7.72 19.37 22.37
CA GLU A 199 -8.15 20.71 22.73
C GLU A 199 -7.11 21.21 23.73
N LYS A 200 -6.26 22.15 23.30
CA LYS A 200 -5.48 22.91 24.26
C LYS A 200 -6.52 23.66 25.10
N SER A 201 -6.80 23.15 26.29
CA SER A 201 -7.42 23.95 27.36
C SER A 201 -6.54 25.18 27.51
N ALA A 202 -7.03 26.31 27.00
CA ALA A 202 -6.44 27.59 27.26
C ALA A 202 -6.55 27.79 28.77
N ASN A 203 -5.47 27.54 29.51
CA ASN A 203 -5.34 28.05 30.86
C ASN A 203 -5.18 29.57 30.74
N THR A 204 -6.33 30.27 30.69
CA THR A 204 -6.44 31.64 31.15
C THR A 204 -6.04 31.66 32.61
N SER A 205 -4.76 31.90 32.86
CA SER A 205 -4.27 32.29 34.17
C SER A 205 -4.65 33.76 34.34
N THR A 206 -5.61 33.99 35.22
CA THR A 206 -5.95 35.31 35.77
C THR A 206 -4.95 35.69 36.84
#